data_AF-A0A836QH35-F1
#
_entry.id   AF-A0A836QH35-F1
#
_cell.length_a   1.000
_cell.length_b   1.000
_cell.length_c   1.000
_cell.angle_alpha   90.00
_cell.angle_beta   90.00
_cell.angle_gamma   90.00
#
_symmetry.space_group_name_H-M   'P 1'
#
loop_
_entity.id
_entity.type
_entity.pdbx_description
1 polymer ?
#
loop_
_entity_poly.entity_id
_entity_poly.type
_entity_poly.pdbx_seq_one_letter_code
_entity_poly.pdbx_strand_id
1 'polypeptide(L)'
;CLWLGLNYRLSRATTSSAAAALRVPAVLFLAAVAVQIASGALMAGLKAGWVSATFPKMLGQWIPAGLWSQEPWIRNIFENQFTVHFQHRWLAFLVLAAAVGLALRARRTELGGFLRRAASWALYLVVGQILVGVVVIFQGVPAWAASIHQTVGVATLALAVSIYHQTLPERSR
;
A
#
# COMPACT_ATOMS: atom_id res chain seq x y z
N CYS A 1 -3.38 -10.10 -26.29
CA CYS A 1 -3.08 -8.93 -27.15
C CYS A 1 -2.79 -7.65 -26.36
N LEU A 2 -3.58 -7.27 -25.34
CA LEU A 2 -3.28 -6.13 -24.45
C LEU A 2 -1.95 -6.26 -23.70
N TRP A 3 -1.65 -7.46 -23.19
CA TRP A 3 -0.40 -7.77 -22.48
C TRP A 3 0.87 -7.65 -23.36
N LEU A 4 0.79 -8.10 -24.62
CA LEU A 4 1.86 -7.98 -25.61
C LEU A 4 2.08 -6.52 -26.06
N GLY A 5 1.00 -5.76 -26.23
CA GLY A 5 1.08 -4.34 -26.59
C GLY A 5 1.64 -3.44 -25.48
N LEU A 6 1.39 -3.80 -24.20
CA LEU A 6 2.01 -3.12 -23.06
C LEU A 6 3.52 -3.39 -23.03
N ASN A 7 3.95 -4.64 -23.25
CA ASN A 7 5.36 -5.02 -23.23
C ASN A 7 6.19 -4.23 -24.26
N TYR A 8 5.68 -4.07 -25.49
CA TYR A 8 6.40 -3.35 -26.56
C TYR A 8 6.55 -1.83 -26.32
N ARG A 9 5.62 -1.21 -25.57
CA ARG A 9 5.73 0.23 -25.21
C ARG A 9 6.53 0.47 -23.93
N LEU A 10 6.79 -0.57 -23.14
CA LEU A 10 7.53 -0.51 -21.87
C LEU A 10 9.03 -0.75 -22.06
N SER A 11 9.46 -1.46 -23.11
CA SER A 11 10.85 -1.85 -23.36
C SER A 11 11.80 -0.76 -23.90
N ARG A 12 11.51 0.53 -23.76
CA ARG A 12 12.45 1.58 -24.23
C ARG A 12 12.67 2.69 -23.21
N ALA A 13 13.95 2.90 -22.90
CA ALA A 13 14.57 4.06 -22.24
C ALA A 13 14.83 4.02 -20.73
N THR A 14 15.15 2.86 -20.15
CA THR A 14 15.90 2.83 -18.87
C THR A 14 17.26 2.18 -19.07
N THR A 15 18.33 2.90 -18.74
CA THR A 15 19.64 2.25 -18.58
C THR A 15 19.54 1.26 -17.42
N SER A 16 20.19 0.09 -17.56
CA SER A 16 20.15 -0.98 -16.55
C SER A 16 20.52 -0.47 -15.14
N SER A 17 21.46 0.48 -15.06
CA SER A 17 21.89 1.13 -13.81
C SER A 17 20.78 1.96 -13.16
N ALA A 18 20.04 2.77 -13.94
CA ALA A 18 18.95 3.60 -13.44
C ALA A 18 17.77 2.76 -12.91
N ALA A 19 17.45 1.66 -13.59
CA ALA A 19 16.42 0.71 -13.12
C ALA A 19 16.86 0.00 -11.83
N ALA A 20 18.12 -0.43 -11.73
CA ALA A 20 18.67 -1.07 -10.53
C ALA A 20 18.62 -0.15 -9.30
N ALA A 21 18.86 1.16 -9.50
CA ALA A 21 18.77 2.19 -8.49
C ALA A 21 17.39 2.30 -7.79
N LEU A 22 16.32 1.82 -8.44
CA LEU A 22 14.96 1.80 -7.88
C LEU A 22 14.57 0.46 -7.26
N ARG A 23 15.39 -0.58 -7.37
CA ARG A 23 15.02 -1.93 -6.93
C ARG A 23 14.69 -1.99 -5.44
N VAL A 24 15.56 -1.44 -4.60
CA VAL A 24 15.35 -1.41 -3.14
C VAL A 24 14.06 -0.68 -2.75
N PRO A 25 13.82 0.60 -3.15
CA PRO A 25 12.58 1.27 -2.80
C PRO A 25 11.34 0.61 -3.42
N ALA A 26 11.44 -0.01 -4.60
CA ALA A 26 10.35 -0.77 -5.19
C ALA A 26 10.00 -2.01 -4.36
N VAL A 27 11.00 -2.76 -3.88
CA VAL A 27 10.80 -3.91 -2.98
C VAL A 27 10.19 -3.46 -1.65
N LEU A 28 10.70 -2.39 -1.05
CA LEU A 28 10.17 -1.87 0.21
C LEU A 28 8.71 -1.43 0.06
N PHE A 29 8.39 -0.73 -1.03
CA PHE A 29 7.02 -0.32 -1.33
C PHE A 29 6.10 -1.52 -1.56
N LEU A 30 6.52 -2.49 -2.36
CA LEU A 30 5.76 -3.72 -2.61
C LEU A 30 5.50 -4.51 -1.32
N ALA A 31 6.53 -4.69 -0.49
CA ALA A 31 6.41 -5.38 0.80
C ALA A 31 5.46 -4.64 1.75
N ALA A 32 5.57 -3.31 1.85
CA ALA A 32 4.69 -2.50 2.68
C ALA A 32 3.22 -2.61 2.22
N VAL A 33 2.96 -2.52 0.91
CA VAL A 33 1.61 -2.69 0.34
C VAL A 33 1.07 -4.10 0.61
N ALA A 34 1.89 -5.14 0.47
CA ALA A 34 1.47 -6.52 0.74
C ALA A 34 1.07 -6.71 2.22
N VAL A 35 1.87 -6.18 3.15
CA VAL A 35 1.55 -6.19 4.59
C VAL A 35 0.28 -5.39 4.89
N GLN A 36 0.10 -4.22 4.25
CA GLN A 36 -1.12 -3.41 4.40
C GLN A 36 -2.37 -4.16 3.95
N ILE A 37 -2.29 -4.88 2.83
CA ILE A 37 -3.41 -5.69 2.31
C ILE A 37 -3.71 -6.86 3.24
N ALA A 38 -2.69 -7.57 3.74
CA ALA A 38 -2.88 -8.64 4.71
C ALA A 38 -3.56 -8.12 5.99
N SER A 39 -3.09 -6.98 6.52
CA SER A 39 -3.73 -6.29 7.65
C SER A 39 -5.16 -5.86 7.33
N GLY A 40 -5.44 -5.38 6.11
CA GLY A 40 -6.79 -5.04 5.66
C GLY A 40 -7.74 -6.24 5.58
N ALA A 41 -7.23 -7.40 5.16
CA ALA A 41 -7.98 -8.65 5.16
C ALA A 41 -8.34 -9.09 6.59
N LEU A 42 -7.41 -8.98 7.54
CA LEU A 42 -7.68 -9.19 8.97
C LEU A 42 -8.75 -8.22 9.49
N MET A 43 -8.65 -6.93 9.14
CA MET A 43 -9.67 -5.94 9.52
C MET A 43 -11.07 -6.30 9.02
N ALA A 44 -11.18 -6.75 7.77
CA ALA A 44 -12.46 -7.16 7.19
C ALA A 44 -13.00 -8.42 7.89
N GLY A 45 -12.17 -9.45 8.09
CA GLY A 45 -12.56 -10.71 8.74
C GLY A 45 -13.01 -10.52 10.19
N LEU A 46 -12.32 -9.69 10.95
CA LEU A 46 -12.65 -9.40 12.35
C LEU A 46 -13.73 -8.33 12.50
N LYS A 47 -14.21 -7.71 11.42
CA LYS A 47 -15.07 -6.51 11.48
C LYS A 47 -14.43 -5.38 12.30
N ALA A 48 -13.10 -5.29 12.32
CA ALA A 48 -12.36 -4.32 13.12
C ALA A 48 -12.62 -2.86 12.65
N GLY A 49 -13.09 -2.65 11.42
CA GLY A 49 -13.42 -1.32 10.88
C GLY A 49 -14.49 -0.57 11.68
N TRP A 50 -15.33 -1.32 12.41
CA TRP A 50 -16.42 -0.78 13.22
C TRP A 50 -15.98 -0.29 14.61
N VAL A 51 -14.73 -0.57 15.02
CA VAL A 51 -14.23 -0.23 16.36
C VAL A 51 -14.08 1.28 16.57
N SER A 52 -13.74 2.04 15.53
CA SER A 52 -13.46 3.47 15.66
C SER A 52 -13.77 4.22 14.37
N ALA A 53 -14.60 5.28 14.48
CA ALA A 53 -14.90 6.20 13.40
C ALA A 53 -14.02 7.47 13.41
N THR A 54 -12.97 7.55 14.24
CA THR A 54 -12.09 8.73 14.31
C THR A 54 -10.78 8.51 13.55
N PHE A 55 -10.21 9.58 12.99
CA PHE A 55 -8.89 9.61 12.34
C PHE A 55 -8.28 11.02 12.51
N PRO A 56 -6.95 11.20 12.67
CA PRO A 56 -5.89 10.18 12.69
C PRO A 56 -5.77 9.47 14.05
N LYS A 57 -6.28 10.05 15.14
CA LYS A 57 -6.35 9.40 16.45
C LYS A 57 -7.46 8.34 16.47
N MET A 58 -7.25 7.25 17.21
CA MET A 58 -8.22 6.18 17.37
C MET A 58 -8.91 6.34 18.72
N LEU A 59 -10.23 6.44 18.72
CA LEU A 59 -11.01 6.74 19.94
C LEU A 59 -10.52 7.99 20.68
N GLY A 60 -10.10 9.01 19.91
CA GLY A 60 -9.54 10.25 20.46
C GLY A 60 -8.10 10.15 21.02
N GLN A 61 -7.50 8.97 21.06
CA GLN A 61 -6.18 8.69 21.61
C GLN A 61 -5.15 8.31 20.53
N TRP A 62 -3.87 8.61 20.79
CA TRP A 62 -2.77 8.17 19.90
C TRP A 62 -2.40 6.70 20.10
N ILE A 63 -2.58 6.18 21.31
CA ILE A 63 -2.45 4.78 21.67
C ILE A 63 -3.69 4.46 22.52
N PRO A 64 -4.74 3.84 21.94
CA PRO A 64 -5.96 3.54 22.68
C PRO A 64 -5.72 2.44 23.73
N ALA A 65 -6.52 2.42 24.79
CA ALA A 65 -6.54 1.29 25.72
C ALA A 65 -7.06 0.01 25.03
N GLY A 66 -6.69 -1.17 25.57
CA GLY A 66 -7.20 -2.46 25.10
C GLY A 66 -6.42 -3.12 23.96
N LEU A 67 -5.30 -2.55 23.52
CA LEU A 67 -4.44 -3.16 22.48
C LEU A 67 -3.80 -4.50 22.89
N TRP A 68 -3.69 -4.76 24.19
CA TRP A 68 -3.02 -5.94 24.76
C TRP A 68 -3.91 -6.68 25.77
N SER A 69 -5.23 -6.66 25.54
CA SER A 69 -6.22 -7.20 26.47
C SER A 69 -6.44 -8.71 26.37
N GLN A 70 -5.90 -9.37 25.34
CA GLN A 70 -6.07 -10.80 25.11
C GLN A 70 -4.83 -11.61 25.49
N GLU A 71 -5.01 -12.86 25.92
CA GLU A 71 -3.95 -13.83 26.15
C GLU A 71 -4.15 -15.09 25.27
N PRO A 72 -3.07 -15.73 24.77
CA PRO A 72 -1.68 -15.27 24.80
C PRO A 72 -1.46 -14.00 23.97
N TRP A 73 -0.43 -13.22 24.29
CA TRP A 73 -0.13 -11.91 23.66
C TRP A 73 -0.22 -11.89 22.12
N ILE A 74 0.11 -13.00 21.44
CA ILE A 74 0.06 -13.13 19.98
C ILE A 74 -1.35 -12.94 19.40
N ARG A 75 -2.40 -13.28 20.17
CA ARG A 75 -3.80 -13.06 19.76
C ARG A 75 -4.10 -11.57 19.61
N ASN A 76 -3.42 -10.71 20.36
CA ASN A 76 -3.58 -9.28 20.15
C ASN A 76 -3.14 -8.83 18.77
N ILE A 77 -2.15 -9.49 18.16
CA ILE A 77 -1.65 -9.06 16.85
C ILE A 77 -2.63 -9.45 15.74
N PHE A 78 -3.30 -10.60 15.86
CA PHE A 78 -4.09 -11.17 14.75
C PHE A 78 -5.60 -11.24 14.98
N GLU A 79 -6.07 -11.18 16.22
CA GLU A 79 -7.47 -11.43 16.59
C GLU A 79 -8.11 -10.28 17.39
N ASN A 80 -7.31 -9.46 18.06
CA ASN A 80 -7.82 -8.29 18.77
C ASN A 80 -8.21 -7.18 17.78
N GLN A 81 -9.51 -6.90 17.67
CA GLN A 81 -10.08 -5.91 16.77
C GLN A 81 -9.48 -4.51 16.96
N PHE A 82 -9.21 -4.10 18.20
CA PHE A 82 -8.63 -2.78 18.48
C PHE A 82 -7.22 -2.70 17.92
N THR A 83 -6.43 -3.74 18.15
CA THR A 83 -5.04 -3.82 17.72
C THR A 83 -4.89 -3.95 16.22
N VAL A 84 -5.72 -4.77 15.57
CA VAL A 84 -5.70 -4.90 14.11
C VAL A 84 -6.12 -3.58 13.44
N HIS A 85 -7.14 -2.89 13.95
CA HIS A 85 -7.52 -1.56 13.45
C HIS A 85 -6.37 -0.56 13.64
N PHE A 86 -5.77 -0.52 14.83
CA PHE A 86 -4.65 0.36 15.16
C PHE A 86 -3.44 0.11 14.25
N GLN A 87 -3.03 -1.14 14.10
CA GLN A 87 -1.92 -1.54 13.24
C GLN A 87 -2.19 -1.16 11.78
N HIS A 88 -3.37 -1.47 11.24
CA HIS A 88 -3.72 -1.14 9.84
C HIS A 88 -3.56 0.35 9.55
N ARG A 89 -3.96 1.19 10.51
CA ARG A 89 -3.84 2.65 10.42
C ARG A 89 -2.40 3.11 10.36
N TRP A 90 -1.53 2.60 11.23
CA TRP A 90 -0.12 3.01 11.27
C TRP A 90 0.69 2.43 10.11
N LEU A 91 0.39 1.20 9.71
CA LEU A 91 0.95 0.60 8.49
C LEU A 91 0.64 1.47 7.25
N ALA A 92 -0.53 2.11 7.18
CA ALA A 92 -0.86 3.01 6.05
C ALA A 92 0.11 4.20 5.94
N PHE A 93 0.57 4.75 7.08
CA PHE A 93 1.59 5.80 7.08
C PHE A 93 2.97 5.27 6.66
N LEU A 94 3.31 4.02 7.00
CA LEU A 94 4.54 3.38 6.52
C LEU A 94 4.49 3.15 5.00
N VAL A 95 3.34 2.73 4.45
CA VAL A 95 3.13 2.62 3.00
C VAL A 95 3.27 4.00 2.34
N LEU A 96 2.71 5.05 2.93
CA LEU A 96 2.86 6.43 2.43
C LEU A 96 4.32 6.86 2.43
N ALA A 97 5.07 6.61 3.50
CA ALA A 97 6.49 6.91 3.57
C ALA A 97 7.29 6.16 2.50
N ALA A 98 7.01 4.86 2.29
CA ALA A 98 7.62 4.07 1.23
C ALA A 98 7.30 4.61 -0.18
N ALA A 99 6.05 5.02 -0.42
CA ALA A 99 5.62 5.61 -1.68
C ALA A 99 6.31 6.97 -1.95
N VAL A 100 6.43 7.82 -0.92
CA VAL A 100 7.19 9.08 -1.00
C VAL A 100 8.66 8.80 -1.31
N GLY A 101 9.29 7.87 -0.59
CA GLY A 101 10.68 7.47 -0.83
C GLY A 101 10.90 6.98 -2.27
N LEU A 102 10.00 6.14 -2.77
CA LEU A 102 10.00 5.66 -4.16
C LEU A 102 9.86 6.81 -5.16
N ALA A 103 8.89 7.71 -4.97
CA ALA A 103 8.67 8.85 -5.86
C ALA A 103 9.86 9.82 -5.87
N LEU A 104 10.44 10.11 -4.70
CA LEU A 104 11.62 10.97 -4.58
C LEU A 104 12.85 10.34 -5.24
N ARG A 105 13.07 9.03 -5.04
CA ARG A 105 14.16 8.32 -5.71
C ARG A 105 13.96 8.32 -7.22
N ALA A 106 12.74 8.09 -7.70
CA ALA A 106 12.42 8.12 -9.12
C ALA A 106 12.69 9.49 -9.76
N ARG A 107 12.41 10.59 -9.06
CA ARG A 107 12.69 11.95 -9.53
C ARG A 107 14.19 12.25 -9.64
N ARG A 108 15.02 11.66 -8.78
CA ARG A 108 16.48 11.84 -8.75
C ARG A 108 17.25 10.87 -9.65
N THR A 109 16.55 10.04 -10.43
CA THR A 109 17.16 9.01 -11.27
C THR A 109 16.79 9.24 -12.72
N GLU A 110 17.72 8.99 -13.64
CA GLU A 110 17.47 9.10 -15.09
C GLU A 110 16.65 7.90 -15.59
N LEU A 111 15.35 7.95 -15.33
CA LEU A 111 14.41 6.89 -15.68
C LEU A 111 13.64 7.20 -16.95
N GLY A 112 13.26 6.15 -17.66
CA GLY A 112 12.26 6.20 -18.72
C GLY A 112 10.93 6.79 -18.22
N GLY A 113 10.20 7.43 -19.13
CA GLY A 113 8.98 8.16 -18.80
C GLY A 113 7.88 7.31 -18.17
N PHE A 114 7.83 6.01 -18.44
CA PHE A 114 6.88 5.11 -17.78
C PHE A 114 7.17 4.95 -16.28
N LEU A 115 8.37 4.48 -15.91
CA LEU A 115 8.70 4.15 -14.52
C LEU A 115 8.63 5.38 -13.60
N ARG A 116 9.01 6.56 -14.11
CA ARG A 116 8.88 7.84 -13.40
C ARG A 116 7.42 8.22 -13.14
N ARG A 117 6.54 8.03 -14.13
CA ARG A 117 5.09 8.25 -13.98
C ARG A 117 4.46 7.22 -13.05
N ALA A 118 4.82 5.95 -13.17
CA ALA A 118 4.34 4.88 -12.31
C ALA A 118 4.67 5.15 -10.84
N ALA A 119 5.91 5.56 -10.53
CA ALA A 119 6.30 5.94 -9.16
C ALA A 119 5.50 7.14 -8.62
N SER A 120 5.14 8.10 -9.47
CA SER A 120 4.30 9.24 -9.08
C SER A 120 2.84 8.81 -8.84
N TRP A 121 2.30 7.95 -9.71
CA TRP A 121 0.98 7.35 -9.54
C TRP A 121 0.85 6.49 -8.28
N ALA A 122 1.92 5.79 -7.90
CA ALA A 122 1.94 5.03 -6.64
C ALA A 122 1.67 5.92 -5.43
N LEU A 123 2.29 7.12 -5.38
CA LEU A 123 2.01 8.10 -4.32
C LEU A 123 0.55 8.57 -4.35
N TYR A 124 0.02 8.93 -5.51
CA TYR A 124 -1.37 9.39 -5.63
C TYR A 124 -2.38 8.30 -5.24
N LEU A 125 -2.14 7.05 -5.65
CA LEU A 125 -2.98 5.92 -5.26
C LEU A 125 -2.95 5.67 -3.76
N VAL A 126 -1.78 5.76 -3.11
CA VAL A 126 -1.69 5.59 -1.65
C VAL A 126 -2.40 6.72 -0.90
N VAL A 127 -2.26 7.96 -1.34
CA VAL A 127 -3.01 9.09 -0.76
C VAL A 127 -4.51 8.87 -0.95
N GLY A 128 -4.95 8.53 -2.16
CA GLY A 128 -6.34 8.20 -2.45
C GLY A 128 -6.86 7.03 -1.61
N GLN A 129 -6.05 5.98 -1.41
CA GLN A 129 -6.37 4.83 -0.58
C GLN A 129 -6.65 5.25 0.87
N ILE A 130 -5.78 6.08 1.45
CA ILE A 130 -5.98 6.60 2.82
C ILE A 130 -7.27 7.41 2.90
N LEU A 131 -7.52 8.30 1.93
CA LEU A 131 -8.75 9.11 1.90
C LEU A 131 -10.01 8.25 1.81
N VAL A 132 -10.02 7.26 0.92
CA VAL A 132 -11.14 6.30 0.82
C VAL A 132 -11.29 5.51 2.13
N GLY A 133 -10.20 5.08 2.75
CA GLY A 133 -10.22 4.37 4.03
C GLY A 133 -10.82 5.21 5.17
N VAL A 134 -10.51 6.51 5.21
CA VAL A 134 -11.14 7.46 6.14
C VAL A 134 -12.64 7.58 5.88
N VAL A 135 -13.06 7.69 4.61
CA VAL A 135 -14.49 7.71 4.25
C VAL A 135 -15.19 6.44 4.71
N VAL A 136 -14.57 5.26 4.54
CA VAL A 136 -15.13 3.98 4.98
C VAL A 136 -15.46 4.01 6.47
N ILE A 137 -14.53 4.40 7.35
CA ILE A 137 -14.81 4.40 8.79
C ILE A 137 -15.76 5.52 9.22
N PHE A 138 -15.74 6.68 8.56
CA PHE A 138 -16.63 7.81 8.88
C PHE A 138 -18.08 7.52 8.52
N GLN A 139 -18.32 6.72 7.48
CA GLN A 139 -19.67 6.33 7.07
C GLN A 139 -20.18 5.05 7.73
N GLY A 140 -19.44 4.49 8.70
CA GLY A 140 -19.83 3.24 9.35
C GLY A 140 -19.69 2.03 8.42
N VAL A 141 -18.58 1.95 7.68
CA VAL A 141 -18.15 0.80 6.87
C VAL A 141 -19.23 0.27 5.90
N PRO A 142 -19.88 1.12 5.08
CA PRO A 142 -20.87 0.64 4.12
C PRO A 142 -20.17 -0.20 3.04
N ALA A 143 -20.84 -1.28 2.61
CA ALA A 143 -20.26 -2.28 1.73
C ALA A 143 -19.67 -1.69 0.44
N TRP A 144 -20.37 -0.73 -0.19
CA TRP A 144 -19.90 -0.08 -1.42
C TRP A 144 -18.59 0.69 -1.22
N ALA A 145 -18.43 1.42 -0.11
CA ALA A 145 -17.21 2.18 0.16
C ALA A 145 -16.06 1.24 0.51
N ALA A 146 -16.34 0.18 1.28
CA ALA A 146 -15.38 -0.87 1.59
C ALA A 146 -14.90 -1.59 0.31
N SER A 147 -15.80 -1.87 -0.64
CA SER A 147 -15.45 -2.43 -1.94
C SER A 147 -14.56 -1.49 -2.75
N ILE A 148 -14.89 -0.20 -2.84
CA ILE A 148 -14.03 0.79 -3.51
C ILE A 148 -12.64 0.82 -2.88
N HIS A 149 -12.56 0.83 -1.54
CA HIS A 149 -11.28 0.77 -0.82
C HIS A 149 -10.46 -0.47 -1.18
N GLN A 150 -11.10 -1.64 -1.25
CA GLN A 150 -10.42 -2.88 -1.65
C GLN A 150 -9.93 -2.81 -3.11
N THR A 151 -10.75 -2.28 -4.02
CA THR A 151 -10.38 -2.13 -5.44
C THR A 151 -9.17 -1.22 -5.62
N VAL A 152 -9.13 -0.07 -4.95
CA VAL A 152 -7.97 0.85 -5.00
C VAL A 152 -6.74 0.19 -4.36
N GLY A 153 -6.91 -0.64 -3.33
CA GLY A 153 -5.84 -1.44 -2.74
C GLY A 153 -5.23 -2.43 -3.72
N VAL A 154 -6.06 -3.17 -4.46
CA VAL A 154 -5.62 -4.10 -5.51
C VAL A 154 -4.93 -3.35 -6.65
N ALA A 155 -5.45 -2.20 -7.08
CA ALA A 155 -4.80 -1.37 -8.10
C ALA A 155 -3.42 -0.88 -7.64
N THR A 156 -3.28 -0.52 -6.36
CA THR A 156 -2.00 -0.12 -5.75
C THR A 156 -1.00 -1.28 -5.75
N LEU A 157 -1.44 -2.49 -5.40
CA LEU A 157 -0.60 -3.70 -5.45
C LEU A 157 -0.15 -4.01 -6.88
N ALA A 158 -1.07 -3.98 -7.85
CA ALA A 158 -0.75 -4.23 -9.25
C ALA A 158 0.30 -3.25 -9.79
N LEU A 159 0.18 -1.97 -9.41
CA LEU A 159 1.18 -0.96 -9.75
C LEU A 159 2.52 -1.22 -9.05
N ALA A 160 2.51 -1.58 -7.77
CA ALA A 160 3.73 -1.92 -7.02
C ALA A 160 4.49 -3.09 -7.65
N VAL A 161 3.78 -4.16 -8.04
CA VAL A 161 4.35 -5.30 -8.77
C VAL A 161 4.91 -4.88 -10.12
N SER A 162 4.18 -4.04 -10.86
CA SER A 162 4.61 -3.55 -12.17
C SER A 162 5.87 -2.68 -12.09
N ILE A 163 5.99 -1.86 -11.04
CA ILE A 163 7.20 -1.07 -10.76
C ILE A 163 8.36 -2.01 -10.43
N TYR A 164 8.18 -2.94 -9.49
CA TYR A 164 9.22 -3.89 -9.10
C TYR A 164 9.72 -4.72 -10.29
N HIS A 165 8.82 -5.27 -11.10
CA HIS A 165 9.17 -6.08 -12.27
C HIS A 165 10.09 -5.33 -13.25
N GLN A 166 9.84 -4.03 -13.50
CA GLN A 166 10.68 -3.23 -14.39
C GLN A 166 12.05 -2.87 -13.80
N THR A 167 12.26 -3.07 -12.50
CA THR A 167 13.59 -2.93 -11.88
C THR A 167 14.43 -4.20 -12.01
N LEU A 168 13.87 -5.32 -12.48
CA LEU A 168 14.60 -6.55 -12.70
C LEU A 168 15.44 -6.47 -13.99
N PRO A 169 16.62 -7.10 -14.03
CA PRO A 169 17.38 -7.19 -15.27
C PRO A 169 16.61 -8.03 -16.30
N GLU A 170 16.69 -7.66 -17.59
CA GLU A 170 16.18 -8.53 -18.65
C GLU A 170 16.89 -9.88 -18.59
N ARG A 171 16.12 -10.96 -18.50
CA ARG A 171 16.67 -12.31 -18.51
C ARG A 171 17.10 -12.60 -19.95
N SER A 172 18.40 -12.62 -20.22
CA SER A 172 18.95 -13.05 -21.50
C SER A 172 18.41 -14.44 -21.83
N ARG A 173 17.58 -14.52 -22.86
CA ARG A 173 17.16 -15.79 -23.47
C ARG A 173 18.18 -16.18 -24.53
#